data_AF-A0A846X102-F1
#
_entry.id   AF-A0A846X102-F1
#
_cell.length_a   1.000
_cell.length_b   1.000
_cell.length_c   1.000
_cell.angle_alpha   90.00
_cell.angle_beta   90.00
_cell.angle_gamma   90.00
#
_symmetry.space_group_name_H-M   'P 1'
#
loop_
_entity.id
_entity.type
_entity.pdbx_description
1 polymer ?
#
loop_
_entity_poly.entity_id
_entity_poly.type
_entity_poly.pdbx_seq_one_letter_code
_entity_poly.pdbx_strand_id
1 'polypeptide(L)'
;MADTWNTRDLPVLRAAVEFYDEHGHSPMANELAQLTGFEEKDVQRALRALALEPFFDDVMYVASGDVIVGAPTGNALRVVGQWPTPEAQLDRLIAAIEAVAADEAQPEEERSKARQLGMSLKGALYQVAIGALGGAGGNIMSG
;
A
#
# COMPACT_ATOMS: atom_id res chain seq x y z
N MET A 1 7.37 14.29 -19.33
CA MET A 1 6.09 14.48 -18.62
C MET A 1 6.38 15.19 -17.30
N ALA A 2 5.47 16.01 -16.79
CA ALA A 2 5.62 16.61 -15.46
C ALA A 2 5.40 15.54 -14.37
N ASP A 3 6.08 15.66 -13.22
CA ASP A 3 5.90 14.78 -12.06
C ASP A 3 4.61 15.12 -11.32
N THR A 4 3.46 14.69 -11.87
CA THR A 4 2.17 14.97 -11.24
C THR A 4 1.93 14.13 -9.99
N TRP A 5 2.61 12.99 -9.87
CA TRP A 5 2.46 12.11 -8.73
C TRP A 5 2.84 12.81 -7.43
N ASN A 6 4.09 13.28 -7.33
CA ASN A 6 4.56 13.89 -6.08
C ASN A 6 4.00 15.30 -5.87
N THR A 7 3.70 16.04 -6.95
CA THR A 7 3.28 17.44 -6.83
C THR A 7 1.76 17.63 -6.73
N ARG A 8 0.95 16.61 -7.00
CA ARG A 8 -0.53 16.74 -7.02
C ARG A 8 -1.25 15.48 -6.56
N ASP A 9 -1.00 14.34 -7.20
CA ASP A 9 -1.85 13.16 -7.05
C ASP A 9 -1.67 12.52 -5.66
N LEU A 10 -0.42 12.37 -5.18
CA LEU A 10 -0.13 11.85 -3.86
C LEU A 10 -0.60 12.78 -2.72
N PRO A 11 -0.40 14.12 -2.77
CA PRO A 11 -1.02 15.02 -1.81
C PRO A 11 -2.54 14.91 -1.72
N VAL A 12 -3.25 14.77 -2.85
CA VAL A 12 -4.71 14.59 -2.87
C VAL A 12 -5.11 13.24 -2.27
N LEU A 13 -4.40 12.16 -2.61
CA LEU A 13 -4.65 10.84 -2.03
C LEU A 13 -4.46 10.84 -0.50
N ARG A 14 -3.39 11.49 -0.03
CA ARG A 14 -3.12 11.66 1.40
C ARG A 14 -4.25 12.41 2.11
N ALA A 15 -4.68 13.54 1.56
CA ALA A 15 -5.79 14.32 2.12
C ALA A 15 -7.10 13.52 2.15
N ALA A 16 -7.37 12.70 1.12
CA ALA A 16 -8.56 11.85 1.10
C ALA A 16 -8.53 10.75 2.18
N VAL A 17 -7.35 10.15 2.40
CA VAL A 17 -7.14 9.18 3.47
C VAL A 17 -7.31 9.83 4.85
N GLU A 18 -6.64 10.95 5.10
CA GLU A 18 -6.70 11.67 6.37
C GLU A 18 -8.12 12.16 6.68
N PHE A 19 -8.83 12.70 5.69
CA PHE A 19 -10.20 13.13 5.85
C PHE A 19 -11.13 11.98 6.25
N TYR A 20 -11.02 10.83 5.56
CA TYR A 20 -11.87 9.68 5.85
C TYR A 20 -11.59 9.10 7.24
N ASP A 21 -10.32 9.05 7.67
CA ASP A 21 -9.93 8.61 9.02
C ASP A 21 -10.53 9.50 10.11
N GLU A 22 -10.57 10.82 9.88
CA GLU A 22 -11.11 11.79 10.83
C GLU A 22 -12.66 11.83 10.86
N HIS A 23 -13.31 11.74 9.69
CA HIS A 23 -14.75 12.02 9.56
C HIS A 23 -15.62 10.77 9.36
N GLY A 24 -15.03 9.64 8.96
CA GLY A 24 -15.73 8.38 8.70
C GLY A 24 -16.59 8.38 7.43
N HIS A 25 -16.40 9.34 6.53
CA HIS A 25 -17.05 9.37 5.21
C HIS A 25 -16.12 9.95 4.14
N SER A 26 -16.45 9.70 2.87
CA SER A 26 -15.68 10.22 1.73
C SER A 26 -15.76 11.74 1.62
N PRO A 27 -14.65 12.41 1.28
CA PRO A 27 -14.65 13.84 1.02
C PRO A 27 -15.18 14.19 -0.36
N MET A 28 -15.75 15.38 -0.47
CA MET A 28 -16.05 16.06 -1.72
C MET A 28 -14.80 16.79 -2.25
N ALA A 29 -14.79 17.11 -3.55
CA ALA A 29 -13.62 17.73 -4.18
C ALA A 29 -13.26 19.12 -3.61
N ASN A 30 -14.26 19.89 -3.20
CA ASN A 30 -14.08 21.20 -2.55
C ASN A 30 -13.51 21.09 -1.13
N GLU A 31 -13.74 19.98 -0.42
CA GLU A 31 -13.14 19.71 0.90
C GLU A 31 -11.66 19.35 0.73
N LEU A 32 -11.34 18.50 -0.24
CA LEU A 32 -9.96 18.17 -0.60
C LEU A 32 -9.19 19.40 -1.09
N ALA A 33 -9.83 20.30 -1.85
CA ALA A 33 -9.24 21.56 -2.29
C ALA A 33 -8.82 22.42 -1.09
N GLN A 34 -9.69 22.52 -0.07
CA GLN A 34 -9.39 23.25 1.17
C GLN A 34 -8.23 22.62 1.95
N LEU A 35 -8.20 21.28 2.07
CA LEU A 35 -7.14 20.57 2.79
C LEU A 35 -5.77 20.66 2.10
N THR A 36 -5.75 20.62 0.77
CA THR A 36 -4.51 20.60 -0.01
C THR A 36 -4.02 21.98 -0.43
N GLY A 37 -4.89 22.99 -0.39
CA GLY A 37 -4.63 24.31 -0.97
C GLY A 37 -4.64 24.32 -2.50
N PHE A 38 -5.15 23.27 -3.14
CA PHE A 38 -5.28 23.19 -4.59
C PHE A 38 -6.59 23.79 -5.08
N GLU A 39 -6.61 24.20 -6.35
CA GLU A 39 -7.84 24.50 -7.06
C GLU A 39 -8.67 23.21 -7.24
N GLU A 40 -10.00 23.31 -7.14
CA GLU A 40 -10.89 22.16 -7.26
C GLU A 40 -10.73 21.42 -8.60
N LYS A 41 -10.44 22.14 -9.68
CA LYS A 41 -10.13 21.55 -10.99
C LYS A 41 -8.88 20.65 -10.96
N ASP A 42 -7.89 20.99 -10.15
CA ASP A 42 -6.65 20.22 -10.04
C ASP A 42 -6.84 19.02 -9.12
N VAL A 43 -7.67 19.14 -8.08
CA VAL A 43 -8.18 18.00 -7.31
C VAL A 43 -8.92 17.03 -8.21
N GLN A 44 -9.87 17.48 -9.03
CA GLN A 44 -10.60 16.63 -9.98
C GLN A 44 -9.67 15.96 -11.00
N ARG A 45 -8.58 16.62 -11.41
CA ARG A 45 -7.55 15.99 -12.28
C ARG A 45 -6.79 14.90 -11.53
N ALA A 46 -6.48 15.10 -10.26
CA ALA A 46 -5.86 14.08 -9.43
C ALA A 46 -6.80 12.89 -9.19
N LEU A 47 -8.05 13.13 -8.80
CA LEU A 47 -9.04 12.07 -8.58
C LEU A 47 -9.25 11.20 -9.82
N ARG A 48 -9.29 11.80 -11.02
CA ARG A 48 -9.33 11.03 -12.29
C ARG A 48 -8.11 10.14 -12.50
N ALA A 49 -6.92 10.62 -12.14
CA ALA A 49 -5.70 9.83 -12.27
C ALA A 49 -5.65 8.69 -11.22
N LEU A 50 -6.03 9.00 -9.98
CA LEU A 50 -6.07 8.04 -8.87
C LEU A 50 -7.13 6.95 -9.08
N ALA A 51 -8.26 7.28 -9.73
CA ALA A 51 -9.32 6.35 -10.08
C ALA A 51 -8.91 5.25 -11.09
N LEU A 52 -7.72 5.36 -11.71
CA LEU A 52 -7.18 4.32 -12.58
C LEU A 52 -6.61 3.14 -11.78
N GLU A 53 -6.35 3.34 -10.49
CA GLU A 53 -5.85 2.33 -9.56
C GLU A 53 -6.89 2.06 -8.47
N PRO A 54 -6.84 0.89 -7.79
CA PRO A 54 -7.82 0.53 -6.75
C PRO A 54 -7.51 1.23 -5.42
N PHE A 55 -7.41 2.56 -5.44
CA PHE A 55 -7.21 3.40 -4.25
C PHE A 55 -8.51 3.72 -3.52
N PHE A 56 -9.65 3.61 -4.20
CA PHE A 56 -10.98 3.81 -3.60
C PHE A 56 -11.89 2.62 -3.88
N ASP A 57 -12.74 2.26 -2.91
CA ASP A 57 -13.65 1.10 -3.02
C ASP A 57 -14.79 1.32 -4.04
N ASP A 58 -15.08 2.58 -4.37
CA ASP A 58 -16.02 2.96 -5.43
C ASP A 58 -15.54 4.23 -6.12
N VAL A 59 -15.88 4.38 -7.40
CA VAL A 59 -15.61 5.57 -8.21
C VAL A 59 -16.80 5.85 -9.11
N MET A 60 -17.41 7.01 -8.93
CA MET A 60 -18.53 7.47 -9.74
C MET A 60 -18.11 8.63 -10.65
N TYR A 61 -18.45 8.51 -11.92
CA TYR A 61 -18.33 9.57 -12.92
C TYR A 61 -19.69 10.20 -13.15
N VAL A 62 -19.84 11.48 -12.80
CA VAL A 62 -21.12 12.20 -12.95
C VAL A 62 -21.17 12.99 -14.24
N ALA A 63 -22.37 13.40 -14.66
CA ALA A 63 -22.60 14.08 -15.94
C ALA A 63 -21.84 15.41 -16.11
N SER A 64 -21.42 16.06 -15.02
CA SER A 64 -20.55 17.24 -15.06
C SER A 64 -19.11 16.94 -15.50
N GLY A 65 -18.72 15.66 -15.54
CA GLY A 65 -17.34 15.23 -15.78
C GLY A 65 -16.48 15.17 -14.52
N ASP A 66 -17.10 15.34 -13.35
CA ASP A 66 -16.44 15.19 -12.05
C ASP A 66 -16.38 13.72 -11.62
N VAL A 67 -15.35 13.42 -10.85
CA VAL A 67 -15.14 12.14 -10.19
C VAL A 67 -15.48 12.28 -8.71
N ILE A 68 -16.31 11.36 -8.23
CA ILE A 68 -16.62 11.17 -6.82
C ILE A 68 -16.01 9.84 -6.42
N VAL A 69 -15.30 9.82 -5.29
CA VAL A 69 -14.58 8.64 -4.80
C VAL A 69 -15.21 8.12 -3.51
N GLY A 70 -15.22 6.80 -3.36
CA GLY A 70 -15.66 6.09 -2.16
C GLY A 70 -14.60 6.09 -1.06
N ALA A 71 -14.69 5.12 -0.15
CA ALA A 71 -13.74 4.97 0.94
C ALA A 71 -12.33 4.65 0.42
N PRO A 72 -11.25 5.17 1.03
CA PRO A 72 -9.89 4.77 0.70
C PRO A 72 -9.65 3.29 1.00
N THR A 73 -9.05 2.56 0.07
CA THR A 73 -8.72 1.15 0.26
C THR A 73 -7.44 0.96 1.06
N GLY A 74 -7.18 -0.27 1.52
CA GLY A 74 -5.88 -0.63 2.11
C GLY A 74 -4.69 -0.38 1.18
N ASN A 75 -4.87 -0.32 -0.15
CA ASN A 75 -3.81 0.08 -1.07
C ASN A 75 -3.46 1.56 -0.90
N ALA A 76 -4.47 2.44 -0.85
CA ALA A 76 -4.28 3.86 -0.58
C ALA A 76 -3.55 4.08 0.75
N LEU A 77 -3.98 3.40 1.82
CA LEU A 77 -3.36 3.51 3.15
C LEU A 77 -1.87 3.15 3.15
N ARG A 78 -1.47 2.13 2.38
CA ARG A 78 -0.06 1.75 2.24
C ARG A 78 0.73 2.77 1.42
N VAL A 79 0.17 3.24 0.31
CA VAL A 79 0.84 4.20 -0.58
C VAL A 79 1.09 5.53 0.12
N VAL A 80 0.16 6.01 0.96
CA VAL A 80 0.37 7.24 1.74
C VAL A 80 1.25 7.02 2.98
N GLY A 81 1.57 5.76 3.30
CA GLY A 81 2.44 5.36 4.41
C GLY A 81 1.75 5.22 5.77
N GLN A 82 0.41 5.25 5.83
CA GLN A 82 -0.35 5.06 7.07
C GLN A 82 -0.33 3.58 7.49
N TRP A 83 -0.40 2.66 6.53
CA TRP A 83 -0.26 1.22 6.77
C TRP A 83 1.11 0.71 6.31
N PRO A 84 1.70 -0.25 7.03
CA PRO A 84 2.96 -0.86 6.59
C PRO A 84 2.74 -1.68 5.30
N THR A 85 3.77 -1.75 4.46
CA THR A 85 3.74 -2.63 3.29
C THR A 85 3.84 -4.10 3.73
N PRO A 86 3.36 -5.06 2.92
CA PRO A 86 3.53 -6.48 3.20
C PRO A 86 4.99 -6.86 3.43
N GLU A 87 5.92 -6.30 2.66
CA GLU A 87 7.36 -6.52 2.78
C GLU A 87 7.87 -6.00 4.12
N ALA A 88 7.49 -4.78 4.52
CA ALA A 88 7.89 -4.23 5.81
C ALA A 88 7.32 -5.03 7.00
N GLN A 89 6.10 -5.58 6.89
CA GLN A 89 5.54 -6.45 7.92
C GLN A 89 6.26 -7.80 7.98
N LEU A 90 6.62 -8.34 6.82
CA LEU A 90 7.39 -9.56 6.73
C LEU A 90 8.80 -9.39 7.33
N ASP A 91 9.48 -8.29 7.02
CA ASP A 91 10.79 -7.97 7.58
C ASP A 91 10.72 -7.86 9.11
N ARG A 92 9.66 -7.23 9.64
CA ARG A 92 9.41 -7.19 11.09
C ARG A 92 9.18 -8.57 11.69
N LEU A 93 8.42 -9.43 11.01
CA LEU A 93 8.19 -10.81 11.46
C LEU A 93 9.50 -11.61 11.50
N ILE A 94 10.30 -11.51 10.43
CA ILE A 94 11.61 -12.15 10.34
C ILE A 94 12.51 -11.64 11.47
N ALA A 95 12.58 -10.33 11.68
CA ALA A 95 13.38 -9.73 12.74
C ALA A 95 12.95 -10.21 14.14
N ALA A 96 11.64 -10.37 14.39
CA ALA A 96 11.14 -10.89 15.65
C ALA A 96 11.56 -12.36 15.88
N ILE A 97 11.53 -13.19 14.83
CA ILE A 97 12.01 -14.58 14.89
C ILE A 97 13.53 -14.62 15.17
N GLU A 98 14.29 -13.74 14.51
CA GLU A 98 15.74 -13.65 14.72
C GLU A 98 16.10 -13.16 16.13
N ALA A 99 15.29 -12.28 16.72
CA ALA A 99 15.46 -11.86 18.11
C ALA A 99 15.32 -13.04 19.08
N VAL A 100 14.30 -13.91 18.89
CA VAL A 100 14.13 -15.13 19.70
C VAL A 100 15.31 -16.09 19.51
N ALA A 101 15.81 -16.24 18.28
CA ALA A 101 16.98 -17.06 17.99
C ALA A 101 18.27 -16.59 18.67
N ALA A 102 18.40 -15.26 18.87
CA ALA A 102 19.55 -14.64 19.50
C ALA A 102 19.45 -14.61 21.03
N ASP A 103 18.26 -14.54 21.58
CA ASP A 103 18.02 -14.41 23.03
C ASP A 103 18.56 -15.61 23.83
N GLU A 104 19.61 -15.38 24.62
CA GLU A 104 20.25 -16.40 25.47
C GLU A 104 19.41 -16.79 26.69
N ALA A 105 18.40 -15.99 27.05
CA ALA A 105 17.47 -16.34 28.13
C ALA A 105 16.46 -17.42 27.70
N GLN A 106 16.30 -17.65 26.39
CA GLN A 106 15.38 -18.64 25.86
C GLN A 106 15.98 -20.05 25.86
N PRO A 107 15.17 -21.11 26.00
CA PRO A 107 15.63 -22.48 25.86
C PRO A 107 16.29 -22.72 24.50
N GLU A 108 17.41 -23.46 24.47
CA GLU A 108 18.15 -23.71 23.21
C GLU A 108 17.30 -24.41 22.14
N GLU A 109 16.34 -25.24 22.55
CA GLU A 109 15.39 -25.85 21.63
C GLU A 109 14.52 -24.80 20.91
N GLU A 110 14.06 -23.77 21.63
CA GLU A 110 13.25 -22.68 21.07
C GLU A 110 14.09 -21.77 20.18
N ARG A 111 15.32 -21.46 20.60
CA ARG A 111 16.28 -20.70 19.78
C ARG A 111 16.60 -21.43 18.48
N SER A 112 16.82 -22.74 18.54
CA SER A 112 17.11 -23.58 17.37
C SER A 112 15.93 -23.61 16.39
N LYS A 113 14.70 -23.80 16.90
CA LYS A 113 13.47 -23.72 16.09
C LYS A 113 13.32 -22.34 15.43
N ALA A 114 13.57 -21.26 16.17
CA ALA A 114 13.52 -19.91 15.64
C ALA A 114 14.54 -19.68 14.50
N ARG A 115 15.79 -20.14 14.64
CA ARG A 115 16.79 -20.08 13.55
C ARG A 115 16.32 -20.82 12.31
N GLN A 116 15.78 -22.03 12.48
CA GLN A 116 15.28 -22.84 11.37
C GLN A 116 14.10 -22.18 10.65
N LEU A 117 13.15 -21.62 11.40
CA LEU A 117 12.02 -20.88 10.87
C LEU A 117 12.46 -19.62 10.11
N GLY A 118 13.34 -18.82 10.69
CA GLY A 118 13.86 -17.60 10.05
C GLY A 118 14.56 -17.88 8.72
N MET A 119 15.42 -18.91 8.67
CA MET A 119 16.08 -19.35 7.44
C MET A 119 15.08 -19.85 6.39
N SER A 120 14.08 -20.62 6.80
CA SER A 120 13.04 -21.16 5.91
C SER A 120 12.18 -20.05 5.29
N LEU A 121 11.71 -19.09 6.11
CA LEU A 121 10.94 -17.94 5.65
C LEU A 121 11.73 -17.08 4.67
N LYS A 122 12.99 -16.75 4.99
CA LYS A 122 13.88 -16.05 4.06
C LYS A 122 14.00 -16.82 2.74
N GLY A 123 14.31 -18.12 2.79
CA GLY A 123 14.49 -18.96 1.60
C GLY A 123 13.26 -19.09 0.70
N ALA A 124 12.08 -19.36 1.28
CA ALA A 124 10.84 -19.52 0.53
C ALA A 124 10.37 -18.21 -0.12
N LEU A 125 10.56 -17.08 0.54
CA LEU A 125 10.08 -15.77 0.06
C LEU A 125 11.01 -15.13 -0.97
N TYR A 126 12.34 -15.37 -0.90
CA TYR A 126 13.24 -14.99 -2.00
C TYR A 126 12.83 -15.64 -3.32
N GLN A 127 12.30 -16.87 -3.30
CA GLN A 127 11.81 -17.56 -4.51
C GLN A 127 10.52 -16.95 -5.06
N VAL A 128 9.59 -16.52 -4.19
CA VAL A 128 8.35 -15.84 -4.61
C VAL A 128 8.66 -14.45 -5.16
N ALA A 129 9.59 -13.71 -4.55
CA ALA A 129 10.03 -12.40 -5.03
C ALA A 129 10.75 -12.49 -6.40
N ILE A 130 11.57 -13.53 -6.63
CA ILE A 130 12.17 -13.81 -7.95
C ILE A 130 11.09 -14.20 -8.97
N GLY A 131 10.05 -14.94 -8.56
CA GLY A 131 8.93 -15.31 -9.43
C GLY A 131 8.04 -14.13 -9.85
N ALA A 132 7.83 -13.16 -8.95
CA ALA A 132 7.03 -11.97 -9.23
C ALA A 132 7.79 -10.92 -10.07
N LEU A 133 9.13 -10.85 -9.95
CA LEU A 133 9.99 -9.98 -10.74
C LEU A 133 10.45 -10.62 -12.07
N GLY A 134 10.24 -11.93 -12.24
CA GLY A 134 10.56 -12.69 -13.45
C GLY A 134 9.58 -12.51 -14.61
N GLY A 135 8.47 -11.79 -14.41
CA GLY A 135 7.53 -11.43 -15.47
C GLY A 135 6.74 -12.61 -16.04
N ALA A 136 5.52 -12.31 -16.49
CA ALA A 136 4.73 -13.23 -17.29
C ALA A 136 5.54 -13.72 -18.51
N GLY A 137 5.73 -15.04 -18.64
CA GLY A 137 6.26 -15.63 -19.87
C GLY A 137 7.11 -16.88 -19.68
N GLY A 138 6.53 -17.98 -19.19
CA GLY A 138 7.23 -19.26 -19.19
C GLY A 138 6.29 -20.43 -18.95
N ASN A 139 5.84 -21.06 -20.03
CA ASN A 139 5.18 -22.36 -20.00
C ASN A 139 5.90 -23.31 -19.05
N ILE A 140 5.20 -23.76 -18.00
CA ILE A 140 5.47 -25.04 -17.34
C ILE A 140 4.26 -25.92 -17.60
N MET A 141 4.15 -26.38 -18.85
CA MET A 141 3.57 -27.69 -19.10
C MET A 141 4.64 -28.74 -18.79
N SER A 142 4.38 -29.55 -17.77
CA SER A 142 4.90 -30.91 -17.69
C SER A 142 3.93 -31.71 -16.83
N GLY A 143 3.28 -32.68 -17.47
CA GLY A 143 2.22 -33.53 -16.93
C GLY A 143 1.22 -33.85 -18.01
#